data_AF-A0A6G9SRV9-F1
#
_entry.id   AF-A0A6G9SRV9-F1
#
_cell.length_a   1.000
_cell.length_b   1.000
_cell.length_c   1.000
_cell.angle_alpha   90.00
_cell.angle_beta   90.00
_cell.angle_gamma   90.00
#
_symmetry.space_group_name_H-M   'P 1'
#
loop_
_entity.id
_entity.type
_entity.pdbx_description
1 polymer ?
#
loop_
_entity_poly.entity_id
_entity_poly.type
_entity_poly.pdbx_seq_one_letter_code
_entity_poly.pdbx_strand_id
1 'polypeptide(L)'
;MTNKNSLTKRIRLRIPKDYHQEPVISRLVSEYGVTVNITAAILGANAVGDGWFDLELQGTDTQIQSALSYLDELSLQVWDDTNQGNW
;
A
#
# COMPACT_ATOMS: atom_id res chain seq x y z
N MET A 1 -3.93 -17.28 22.95
CA MET A 1 -4.14 -16.43 21.76
C MET A 1 -3.44 -15.12 22.04
N THR A 2 -2.25 -14.90 21.47
CA THR A 2 -1.45 -13.70 21.73
C THR A 2 -2.18 -12.51 21.11
N ASN A 3 -2.52 -11.53 21.94
CA ASN A 3 -3.08 -10.25 21.48
C ASN A 3 -1.98 -9.53 20.69
N LYS A 4 -1.85 -9.85 19.40
CA LYS A 4 -0.93 -9.15 18.50
C LYS A 4 -1.46 -7.71 18.45
N ASN A 5 -0.65 -6.77 18.94
CA ASN A 5 -0.97 -5.36 18.95
C ASN A 5 -1.09 -4.91 17.48
N SER A 6 -2.31 -4.98 16.94
CA SER A 6 -2.60 -4.68 15.55
C SER A 6 -2.57 -3.17 15.38
N LEU A 7 -1.75 -2.70 14.46
CA LEU A 7 -1.62 -1.32 14.08
C LEU A 7 -2.41 -1.07 12.80
N THR A 8 -2.78 0.19 12.60
CA THR A 8 -3.40 0.67 11.37
C THR A 8 -2.53 1.78 10.82
N LYS A 9 -2.09 1.66 9.56
CA LYS A 9 -1.31 2.68 8.85
C LYS A 9 -1.99 3.06 7.55
N ARG A 10 -2.16 4.35 7.33
CA ARG A 10 -2.71 4.90 6.08
C ARG A 10 -1.59 5.37 5.18
N ILE A 11 -1.69 5.00 3.92
CA ILE A 11 -0.74 5.40 2.88
C ILE A 11 -1.48 5.79 1.61
N ARG A 12 -0.87 6.68 0.83
CA ARG A 12 -1.14 6.83 -0.59
C ARG A 12 -0.08 6.08 -1.37
N LEU A 13 -0.49 5.31 -2.36
CA LEU A 13 0.38 4.51 -3.22
C LEU A 13 0.15 4.90 -4.68
N ARG A 14 1.22 5.26 -5.39
CA ARG A 14 1.21 5.40 -6.85
C ARG A 14 1.81 4.14 -7.47
N ILE A 15 1.03 3.47 -8.31
CA ILE A 15 1.46 2.31 -9.09
C ILE A 15 1.62 2.75 -10.55
N PRO A 16 2.85 2.82 -11.07
CA PRO A 16 3.08 3.13 -12.48
C PRO A 16 2.42 2.12 -13.40
N LYS A 17 2.06 2.56 -14.61
CA LYS A 17 1.41 1.70 -15.62
C LYS A 17 2.16 0.38 -15.89
N ASP A 18 3.49 0.40 -15.79
CA ASP A 18 4.35 -0.75 -16.09
C ASP A 18 4.17 -1.89 -15.06
N TYR A 19 3.57 -1.57 -13.90
CA TYR A 19 3.21 -2.52 -12.85
C TYR A 19 1.73 -2.95 -12.89
N HIS A 20 0.94 -2.54 -13.90
CA HIS A 20 -0.49 -2.90 -13.96
C HIS A 20 -0.76 -4.40 -14.09
N GLN A 21 0.19 -5.17 -14.62
CA GLN A 21 0.07 -6.63 -14.68
C GLN A 21 0.62 -7.33 -13.42
N GLU A 22 1.27 -6.58 -12.53
CA GLU A 22 1.80 -7.11 -11.28
C GLU A 22 0.75 -7.02 -10.17
N PRO A 23 0.53 -8.09 -9.39
CA PRO A 23 -0.49 -8.11 -8.35
C PRO A 23 0.01 -7.42 -7.06
N VAL A 24 0.54 -6.19 -7.17
CA VAL A 24 1.22 -5.45 -6.08
C VAL A 24 0.42 -5.46 -4.78
N ILE A 25 -0.85 -5.02 -4.83
CA ILE A 25 -1.72 -4.97 -3.65
C ILE A 25 -2.05 -6.37 -3.12
N SER A 26 -2.21 -7.36 -4.00
CA SER A 26 -2.47 -8.74 -3.57
C SER A 26 -1.28 -9.33 -2.84
N ARG A 27 -0.05 -9.02 -3.26
CA ARG A 27 1.18 -9.51 -2.61
C ARG A 27 1.33 -8.95 -1.19
N LEU A 28 0.89 -7.71 -0.93
CA LEU A 28 0.80 -7.17 0.44
C LEU A 28 0.04 -8.11 1.38
N VAL A 29 -1.08 -8.66 0.89
CA VAL A 29 -1.91 -9.59 1.67
C VAL A 29 -1.28 -10.98 1.75
N SER A 30 -0.92 -11.57 0.61
CA SER A 30 -0.51 -12.98 0.54
C SER A 30 0.90 -13.24 1.06
N GLU A 31 1.83 -12.30 0.91
CA GLU A 31 3.25 -12.48 1.25
C GLU A 31 3.63 -11.78 2.56
N TYR A 32 3.02 -10.63 2.86
CA TYR A 32 3.37 -9.84 4.06
C TYR A 32 2.31 -9.93 5.17
N GLY A 33 1.16 -10.53 4.89
CA GLY A 33 0.13 -10.85 5.89
C GLY A 33 -0.55 -9.62 6.48
N VAL A 34 -0.52 -8.48 5.79
CA VAL A 34 -1.33 -7.31 6.16
C VAL A 34 -2.73 -7.44 5.56
N THR A 35 -3.74 -6.96 6.29
CA THR A 35 -5.04 -6.68 5.71
C THR A 35 -4.97 -5.33 5.00
N VAL A 36 -5.47 -5.26 3.77
CA VAL A 36 -5.53 -4.02 2.99
C VAL A 36 -6.98 -3.63 2.80
N ASN A 37 -7.32 -2.41 3.20
CA ASN A 37 -8.58 -1.77 2.82
C ASN A 37 -8.29 -0.63 1.83
N ILE A 38 -8.97 -0.62 0.69
CA ILE A 38 -8.84 0.43 -0.33
C ILE A 38 -9.91 1.49 -0.03
N THR A 39 -9.50 2.66 0.43
CA THR A 39 -10.42 3.74 0.82
C THR A 39 -10.75 4.68 -0.33
N ALA A 40 -9.82 4.85 -1.27
CA ALA A 40 -10.04 5.53 -2.54
C ALA A 40 -9.10 4.98 -3.63
N ALA A 41 -9.51 5.04 -4.89
CA ALA A 41 -8.67 4.67 -6.02
C ALA A 41 -8.99 5.51 -7.26
N ILE A 42 -7.96 5.91 -7.99
CA ILE A 42 -8.05 6.48 -9.34
C ILE A 42 -7.18 5.62 -10.24
N LEU A 43 -7.79 4.95 -11.22
CA LEU A 43 -7.06 4.32 -12.32
C LEU A 43 -7.28 5.15 -13.59
N GLY A 44 -6.21 5.36 -14.36
CA GLY A 44 -6.35 5.92 -15.69
C GLY A 44 -7.29 5.08 -16.56
N ALA A 45 -8.14 5.73 -17.36
CA ALA A 45 -9.04 5.04 -18.28
C ALA A 45 -8.23 4.10 -19.20
N ASN A 46 -8.71 2.87 -19.39
CA ASN A 46 -8.00 1.81 -20.12
C ASN A 46 -6.57 1.53 -19.60
N ALA A 47 -6.30 1.71 -18.30
CA ALA A 47 -4.97 1.53 -17.72
C ALA A 47 -3.89 2.44 -18.35
N VAL A 48 -4.31 3.57 -18.93
CA VAL A 48 -3.42 4.60 -19.49
C VAL A 48 -2.98 5.53 -18.38
N GLY A 49 -1.69 5.48 -18.04
CA GLY A 49 -1.11 6.27 -16.93
C GLY A 49 -1.13 5.50 -15.62
N ASP A 50 -0.81 6.19 -14.53
CA ASP A 50 -0.60 5.53 -13.24
C ASP A 50 -1.90 5.35 -12.47
N GLY A 51 -1.92 4.34 -11.61
CA GLY A 51 -2.95 4.17 -10.58
C GLY A 51 -2.56 4.86 -9.28
N TRP A 52 -3.52 5.53 -8.66
CA TRP A 52 -3.39 6.13 -7.33
C TRP A 52 -4.35 5.44 -6.37
N PHE A 53 -3.84 4.99 -5.22
CA PHE A 53 -4.61 4.24 -4.23
C PHE A 53 -4.38 4.81 -2.84
N ASP A 54 -5.46 5.15 -2.16
CA ASP A 54 -5.42 5.42 -0.72
C ASP A 54 -5.76 4.10 -0.02
N LEU A 55 -4.80 3.62 0.78
CA LEU A 55 -4.84 2.32 1.43
C LEU A 55 -4.77 2.48 2.95
N GLU A 56 -5.54 1.66 3.65
CA GLU A 56 -5.38 1.42 5.07
C GLU A 56 -4.83 0.00 5.27
N LEU A 57 -3.62 -0.09 5.82
CA LEU A 57 -2.93 -1.33 6.13
C LEU A 57 -3.14 -1.68 7.61
N GLN A 58 -3.59 -2.91 7.88
CA GLN A 58 -3.78 -3.41 9.23
C GLN A 58 -2.94 -4.68 9.46
N GLY A 59 -2.18 -4.72 10.56
CA GLY A 59 -1.28 -5.84 10.88
C GLY A 59 -0.37 -5.51 12.06
N THR A 60 0.55 -6.40 12.41
CA THR A 60 1.59 -6.06 13.40
C THR A 60 2.59 -5.06 12.82
N ASP A 61 3.31 -4.35 13.68
CA ASP A 61 4.39 -3.44 13.26
C ASP A 61 5.34 -4.10 12.25
N THR A 62 5.87 -5.29 12.55
CA THR A 62 6.74 -6.03 11.62
C THR A 62 6.10 -6.30 10.26
N GLN A 63 4.81 -6.66 10.21
CA GLN A 63 4.11 -6.95 8.95
C GLN A 63 3.95 -5.67 8.12
N ILE A 64 3.59 -4.57 8.77
CA ILE A 64 3.48 -3.27 8.12
C ILE A 64 4.84 -2.80 7.61
N GLN A 65 5.91 -2.93 8.41
CA GLN A 65 7.26 -2.52 7.97
C GLN A 65 7.73 -3.37 6.78
N SER A 66 7.57 -4.70 6.81
CA SER A 66 7.94 -5.56 5.69
C SER A 66 7.11 -5.25 4.42
N ALA A 67 5.82 -4.96 4.56
CA ALA A 67 4.96 -4.54 3.46
C ALA A 67 5.42 -3.20 2.86
N LEU A 68 5.87 -2.24 3.67
CA LEU A 68 6.42 -0.97 3.18
C LEU A 68 7.77 -1.15 2.50
N SER A 69 8.67 -1.98 3.04
CA SER A 69 9.96 -2.30 2.41
C SER A 69 9.78 -2.90 1.02
N TYR A 70 8.79 -3.77 0.83
CA TYR A 70 8.44 -4.31 -0.49
C TYR A 70 8.04 -3.23 -1.51
N LEU A 71 7.21 -2.26 -1.08
CA LEU A 71 6.80 -1.16 -1.95
C LEU A 71 8.00 -0.27 -2.33
N ASP A 72 8.92 -0.05 -1.38
CA ASP A 72 10.18 0.69 -1.58
C ASP A 72 11.15 -0.06 -2.51
N GLU A 73 11.29 -1.38 -2.38
CA GLU A 73 12.10 -2.24 -3.26
C GLU A 73 11.60 -2.20 -4.72
N LEU A 74 10.29 -2.08 -4.92
CA LEU A 74 9.70 -1.86 -6.24
C LEU A 74 9.85 -0.41 -6.75
N SER A 75 10.47 0.47 -5.96
CA SER A 75 10.61 1.91 -6.23
C SER A 75 9.25 2.60 -6.45
N LEU A 76 8.20 2.12 -5.78
CA LEU A 76 6.88 2.73 -5.82
C LEU A 76 6.85 3.94 -4.90
N GLN A 77 6.11 4.97 -5.31
CA GLN A 77 5.97 6.16 -4.48
C GLN A 77 4.88 5.92 -3.43
N VAL A 78 5.29 5.99 -2.17
CA VAL A 78 4.44 5.83 -0.99
C VAL A 78 4.50 7.12 -0.18
N TRP A 79 3.34 7.65 0.16
CA TRP A 79 3.20 8.76 1.10
C TRP A 79 2.45 8.26 2.33
N ASP A 80 2.89 8.65 3.53
CA ASP A 80 2.19 8.30 4.78
C ASP A 80 1.52 9.52 5.44
N ASP A 81 0.47 9.26 6.20
CA ASP A 81 -0.30 10.30 6.92
C ASP A 81 0.55 11.04 7.99
N THR A 82 1.72 10.53 8.35
CA THR A 82 2.67 11.26 9.22
C THR A 82 3.42 12.37 8.50
N ASN A 83 3.40 12.37 7.16
CA ASN A 83 3.81 13.49 6.32
C ASN A 83 2.59 14.30 5.87
N GLN A 84 1.75 14.75 6.82
CA GLN A 84 0.84 15.89 6.60
C GLN A 84 1.65 17.19 6.42
N GLY A 85 2.40 17.27 5.32
CA GLY A 85 2.78 18.52 4.71
C GLY A 85 1.62 18.93 3.80
N ASN A 86 0.96 20.02 4.15
CA ASN A 86 -0.07 20.67 3.34
C ASN A 86 0.28 20.66 1.84
N TRP A 87 -0.63 20.16 1.02
CA TRP A 87 -0.70 20.41 -0.42
C TRP A 87 -2.01 21.13 -0.72
#